data_AF-A0A7S1ZU39-F1
#
_entry.id   AF-A0A7S1ZU39-F1
#
_cell.length_a   1.000
_cell.length_b   1.000
_cell.length_c   1.000
_cell.angle_alpha   90.00
_cell.angle_beta   90.00
_cell.angle_gamma   90.00
#
_symmetry.space_group_name_H-M   'P 1'
#
loop_
_entity.id
_entity.type
_entity.pdbx_description
1 polymer ?
#
loop_
_entity_poly.entity_id
_entity_poly.type
_entity_poly.pdbx_seq_one_letter_code
_entity_poly.pdbx_strand_id
1 'polypeptide(L)'
;ENYSSKSLINSSYKRVAMALLSLLSTALLSSPILQKNDIISSKLMDPIVEHPCIPALAIDARPRSKLKRRHKHLFDNTLKNSSSSTNNLTLFEKLGLVACDSGVVPRKEFLETYAAAEYIHAEFPHMERVADLAAGHGLLSWFLLAMDPNNRTAVCVDRRMPQSAEKFAQTMISQFPHLE
;
A
#
# COMPACT_ATOMS: atom_id res chain seq x y z
N GLU A 1 2.73 -30.18 -17.70
CA GLU A 1 1.56 -29.26 -17.73
C GLU A 1 1.93 -27.97 -17.00
N ASN A 2 2.33 -26.95 -17.75
CA ASN A 2 2.79 -25.66 -17.22
C ASN A 2 1.57 -24.76 -16.96
N TYR A 3 1.09 -24.72 -15.71
CA TYR A 3 0.07 -23.76 -15.31
C TYR A 3 0.67 -22.36 -15.22
N SER A 4 0.31 -21.55 -16.22
CA SER A 4 0.68 -20.16 -16.42
C SER A 4 0.48 -19.30 -15.16
N SER A 5 1.59 -18.92 -14.52
CA SER A 5 1.66 -17.91 -13.44
C SER A 5 1.28 -16.49 -13.90
N LYS A 6 0.95 -16.30 -15.18
CA LYS A 6 0.68 -14.98 -15.78
C LYS A 6 -0.78 -14.50 -15.62
N SER A 7 -1.69 -15.30 -15.04
CA SER A 7 -3.13 -14.96 -15.00
C SER A 7 -3.67 -14.42 -13.66
N LEU A 8 -2.86 -14.32 -12.60
CA LEU A 8 -3.29 -13.90 -11.25
C LEU A 8 -3.13 -12.39 -10.95
N ILE A 9 -2.82 -11.58 -11.97
CA ILE A 9 -2.41 -10.16 -11.88
C ILE A 9 -3.59 -9.17 -12.07
N ASN A 10 -4.84 -9.61 -12.12
CA ASN A 10 -5.86 -8.87 -12.89
C ASN A 10 -6.83 -7.89 -12.18
N SER A 11 -6.53 -7.32 -10.99
CA SER A 11 -7.39 -6.22 -10.48
C SER A 11 -6.68 -5.17 -9.62
N SER A 12 -5.89 -5.58 -8.62
CA SER A 12 -5.15 -4.62 -7.78
C SER A 12 -4.06 -3.87 -8.54
N TYR A 13 -3.36 -4.55 -9.46
CA TYR A 13 -2.34 -3.93 -10.31
C TYR A 13 -2.87 -2.82 -11.20
N LYS A 14 -4.15 -2.87 -11.62
CA LYS A 14 -4.74 -1.75 -12.37
C LYS A 14 -4.85 -0.50 -11.50
N ARG A 15 -5.15 -0.62 -10.20
CA ARG A 15 -5.26 0.53 -9.29
C ARG A 15 -3.90 1.12 -8.97
N VAL A 16 -2.92 0.26 -8.64
CA VAL A 16 -1.53 0.67 -8.39
C VAL A 16 -0.89 1.29 -9.64
N ALA A 17 -1.08 0.68 -10.81
CA ALA A 17 -0.59 1.23 -12.08
C ALA A 17 -1.24 2.58 -12.40
N MET A 18 -2.55 2.75 -12.17
CA MET A 18 -3.22 4.04 -12.40
C MET A 18 -2.77 5.13 -11.42
N ALA A 19 -2.50 4.78 -10.16
CA ALA A 19 -1.91 5.71 -9.19
C ALA A 19 -0.49 6.14 -9.61
N LEU A 20 0.34 5.21 -10.06
CA LEU A 20 1.67 5.49 -10.59
C LEU A 20 1.63 6.34 -11.88
N LEU A 21 0.72 6.03 -12.81
CA LEU A 21 0.51 6.82 -14.03
C LEU A 21 0.05 8.26 -13.72
N SER A 22 -0.76 8.47 -12.68
CA SER A 22 -1.20 9.78 -12.21
C SER A 22 -0.05 10.60 -11.59
N LEU A 23 0.77 9.96 -10.74
CA LEU A 23 1.97 10.56 -10.13
C LEU A 23 3.02 10.94 -11.18
N LEU A 24 3.25 10.07 -12.17
CA LEU A 24 4.18 10.34 -13.28
C LEU A 24 3.68 11.46 -14.19
N SER A 25 2.36 11.57 -14.42
CA SER A 25 1.79 12.65 -15.23
C SER A 25 1.96 14.03 -14.60
N THR A 26 2.13 14.13 -13.28
CA THR A 26 2.33 15.40 -12.56
C THR A 26 3.81 15.73 -12.34
N ALA A 27 4.70 14.73 -12.23
CA ALA A 27 6.15 14.93 -12.21
C ALA A 27 6.74 15.36 -13.58
N LEU A 28 5.97 15.23 -14.67
CA LEU A 28 6.41 15.46 -16.04
C LEU A 28 6.52 16.94 -16.49
N LEU A 29 6.30 17.91 -15.60
CA LEU A 29 6.50 19.33 -15.96
C LEU A 29 7.90 19.88 -15.67
N SER A 30 8.81 19.12 -15.04
CA SER A 30 10.12 19.66 -14.65
C SER A 30 11.37 18.79 -14.86
N SER A 31 11.31 17.60 -15.47
CA SER A 31 12.51 16.76 -15.64
C SER A 31 12.58 16.07 -17.03
N PRO A 32 13.72 16.12 -17.74
CA PRO A 32 13.88 15.50 -19.06
C PRO A 32 14.27 14.01 -18.99
N ILE A 33 13.83 13.27 -17.96
CA ILE A 33 14.37 11.93 -17.63
C ILE A 33 13.36 10.79 -17.84
N LEU A 34 12.19 11.02 -18.45
CA LEU A 34 11.35 9.90 -18.91
C LEU A 34 10.95 10.05 -20.37
N GLN A 35 11.67 9.35 -21.23
CA GLN A 35 11.21 9.10 -22.59
C GLN A 35 9.90 8.30 -22.51
N LYS A 36 8.90 8.78 -23.25
CA LYS A 36 7.51 8.29 -23.35
C LYS A 36 7.35 6.77 -23.57
N ASN A 37 8.43 6.06 -23.87
CA ASN A 37 8.47 4.62 -24.15
C ASN A 37 8.71 3.74 -22.91
N ASP A 38 9.22 4.29 -21.80
CA ASP A 38 9.44 3.51 -20.56
C ASP A 38 8.15 3.33 -19.72
N ILE A 39 7.15 4.18 -19.94
CA ILE A 39 5.87 4.19 -19.22
C ILE A 39 5.03 2.92 -19.48
N ILE A 40 5.32 2.19 -20.55
CA ILE A 40 4.59 0.97 -20.96
C ILE A 40 5.38 -0.31 -20.60
N SER A 41 6.62 -0.19 -20.12
CA SER A 41 7.47 -1.35 -19.84
C SER A 41 7.11 -2.01 -18.51
N SER A 42 7.17 -3.34 -18.47
CA SER A 42 7.09 -4.16 -17.25
C SER A 42 8.01 -3.65 -16.13
N LYS A 43 9.08 -2.92 -16.48
CA LYS A 43 10.06 -2.30 -15.59
C LYS A 43 9.50 -1.38 -14.51
N LEU A 44 8.38 -0.70 -14.76
CA LEU A 44 7.79 0.19 -13.75
C LEU A 44 7.20 -0.57 -12.55
N MET A 45 6.78 -1.82 -12.77
CA MET A 45 6.15 -2.64 -11.73
C MET A 45 7.14 -3.54 -11.00
N ASP A 46 8.35 -3.73 -11.55
CA ASP A 46 9.37 -4.61 -11.00
C ASP A 46 9.69 -4.29 -9.52
N PRO A 47 9.86 -3.02 -9.10
CA PRO A 47 10.11 -2.70 -7.68
C PRO A 47 8.99 -3.15 -6.74
N ILE A 48 7.75 -3.14 -7.22
CA ILE A 48 6.58 -3.54 -6.43
C ILE A 48 6.47 -5.06 -6.41
N VAL A 49 6.63 -5.72 -7.55
CA VAL A 49 6.49 -7.18 -7.68
C VAL A 49 7.63 -7.91 -6.96
N GLU A 50 8.84 -7.37 -7.00
CA GLU A 50 10.03 -7.94 -6.38
C GLU A 50 10.16 -7.56 -4.90
N HIS A 51 9.28 -6.69 -4.39
CA HIS A 51 9.33 -6.22 -3.02
C HIS A 51 9.29 -7.38 -2.02
N PRO A 52 10.15 -7.44 -0.98
CA PRO A 52 10.27 -8.59 -0.07
C PRO A 52 8.96 -9.02 0.62
N CYS A 53 7.99 -8.12 0.77
CA CYS A 53 6.69 -8.43 1.34
C CYS A 53 5.73 -9.17 0.36
N ILE A 54 6.02 -9.17 -0.94
CA ILE A 54 5.21 -9.80 -1.99
C ILE A 54 5.47 -11.30 -2.11
N PRO A 55 6.72 -11.82 -2.07
CA PRO A 55 6.96 -13.26 -1.93
C PRO A 55 6.28 -13.88 -0.71
N ALA A 56 6.05 -13.11 0.37
CA ALA A 56 5.26 -13.56 1.52
C ALA A 56 3.79 -13.89 1.17
N LEU A 57 3.26 -13.36 0.06
CA LEU A 57 1.93 -13.73 -0.46
C LEU A 57 1.85 -15.16 -0.97
N ALA A 58 2.97 -15.74 -1.43
CA ALA A 58 3.00 -17.10 -1.97
C ALA A 58 2.79 -18.17 -0.88
N ILE A 59 3.04 -17.81 0.39
CA ILE A 59 2.92 -18.72 1.54
C ILE A 59 1.45 -19.04 1.86
N ASP A 60 0.48 -18.27 1.34
CA ASP A 60 -0.93 -18.41 1.72
C ASP A 60 -1.86 -18.68 0.53
N ALA A 61 -2.53 -19.84 0.54
CA ALA A 61 -3.45 -20.30 -0.52
C ALA A 61 -4.71 -19.41 -0.70
N ARG A 62 -4.88 -18.34 0.10
CA ARG A 62 -6.07 -17.46 0.07
C ARG A 62 -5.70 -15.96 0.07
N PRO A 63 -5.06 -15.45 -1.00
CA PRO A 63 -4.60 -14.07 -1.09
C PRO A 63 -5.73 -13.03 -1.02
N ARG A 64 -6.96 -13.40 -1.42
CA ARG A 64 -8.14 -12.51 -1.41
C ARG A 64 -8.86 -12.45 -0.07
N SER A 65 -8.41 -13.20 0.94
CA SER A 65 -9.05 -13.17 2.25
C SER A 65 -8.75 -11.85 2.97
N LYS A 66 -9.77 -11.27 3.62
CA LYS A 66 -9.61 -10.05 4.42
C LYS A 66 -8.72 -10.32 5.62
N LEU A 67 -7.84 -9.37 5.91
CA LEU A 67 -7.15 -9.28 7.20
C LEU A 67 -8.22 -9.13 8.29
N LYS A 68 -8.08 -9.90 9.36
CA LYS A 68 -9.01 -9.97 10.49
C LYS A 68 -8.17 -9.98 11.76
N ARG A 69 -8.77 -9.72 12.92
CA ARG A 69 -8.09 -9.79 14.22
C ARG A 69 -7.28 -11.07 14.44
N ARG A 70 -7.77 -12.23 14.00
CA ARG A 70 -7.03 -13.50 14.08
C ARG A 70 -5.70 -13.52 13.31
N HIS A 71 -5.50 -12.61 12.35
CA HIS A 71 -4.28 -12.49 11.56
C HIS A 71 -3.26 -11.51 12.19
N LYS A 72 -3.52 -10.91 13.35
CA LYS A 72 -2.57 -9.99 14.02
C LYS A 72 -1.20 -10.62 14.26
N HIS A 73 -1.16 -11.92 14.55
CA HIS A 73 0.09 -12.68 14.74
C HIS A 73 1.04 -12.65 13.54
N LEU A 74 0.56 -12.30 12.34
CA LEU A 74 1.40 -12.12 11.14
C LEU A 74 2.23 -10.82 11.20
N PHE A 75 1.80 -9.85 12.00
CA PHE A 75 2.39 -8.51 12.13
C PHE A 75 2.89 -8.23 13.55
N ASP A 76 2.82 -9.22 14.43
CA ASP A 76 3.22 -9.12 15.83
C ASP A 76 4.49 -9.95 16.03
N ASN A 77 5.65 -9.37 15.70
CA ASN A 77 6.95 -10.01 15.95
C ASN A 77 7.35 -9.99 17.43
N THR A 78 6.59 -9.32 18.30
CA THR A 78 6.81 -9.31 19.76
C THR A 78 6.73 -10.71 20.37
N LEU A 79 6.03 -11.65 19.72
CA LEU A 79 5.98 -13.07 20.11
C LEU A 79 7.22 -13.88 19.74
N LYS A 80 8.12 -13.37 18.87
CA LYS A 80 9.34 -14.08 18.43
C LYS A 80 10.57 -13.73 19.26
N ASN A 81 10.58 -12.56 19.91
CA ASN A 81 11.68 -12.07 20.71
C ASN A 81 11.18 -11.77 22.14
N SER A 82 11.09 -12.82 22.97
CA SER A 82 10.59 -12.80 24.35
C SER A 82 11.39 -11.94 25.35
N SER A 83 12.13 -10.93 24.90
CA SER A 83 13.02 -10.10 25.72
C SER A 83 13.10 -8.63 25.29
N SER A 84 12.25 -8.15 24.36
CA SER A 84 12.27 -6.74 23.95
C SER A 84 10.90 -6.08 24.10
N SER A 85 10.91 -4.95 24.80
CA SER A 85 9.81 -4.04 25.09
C SER A 85 8.80 -3.84 23.96
N THR A 86 7.53 -3.64 24.33
CA THR A 86 6.32 -3.38 23.51
C THR A 86 6.37 -2.16 22.57
N ASN A 87 7.54 -1.56 22.32
CA ASN A 87 7.66 -0.23 21.70
C ASN A 87 8.32 -0.20 20.32
N ASN A 88 8.84 -1.31 19.79
CA ASN A 88 9.58 -1.31 18.51
C ASN A 88 8.88 -2.08 17.38
N LEU A 89 7.59 -1.81 17.17
CA LEU A 89 6.94 -2.22 15.92
C LEU A 89 7.38 -1.31 14.76
N THR A 90 7.78 -1.92 13.65
CA THR A 90 8.00 -1.26 12.37
C THR A 90 6.69 -0.62 11.86
N LEU A 91 6.80 0.35 10.95
CA LEU A 91 5.62 0.96 10.34
C LEU A 91 4.73 -0.07 9.62
N PHE A 92 5.36 -1.00 8.90
CA PHE A 92 4.68 -2.13 8.26
C PHE A 92 3.81 -2.93 9.23
N GLU A 93 4.36 -3.29 10.38
CA GLU A 93 3.66 -4.05 11.42
C GLU A 93 2.49 -3.26 11.99
N LYS A 94 2.71 -1.98 12.33
CA LYS A 94 1.65 -1.09 12.84
C LYS A 94 0.49 -0.99 11.84
N LEU A 95 0.78 -0.73 10.57
CA LEU A 95 -0.22 -0.67 9.50
C LEU A 95 -0.93 -2.02 9.31
N GLY A 96 -0.21 -3.14 9.45
CA GLY A 96 -0.77 -4.49 9.39
C GLY A 96 -1.76 -4.77 10.50
N LEU A 97 -1.45 -4.32 11.72
CA LEU A 97 -2.37 -4.40 12.86
C LEU A 97 -3.63 -3.54 12.63
N VAL A 98 -3.49 -2.33 12.11
CA VAL A 98 -4.62 -1.46 11.72
C VAL A 98 -5.49 -2.15 10.67
N ALA A 99 -4.88 -2.74 9.64
CA ALA A 99 -5.61 -3.49 8.62
C ALA A 99 -6.37 -4.69 9.21
N CYS A 100 -5.78 -5.40 10.18
CA CYS A 100 -6.45 -6.49 10.89
C CYS A 100 -7.63 -6.02 11.75
N ASP A 101 -7.51 -4.87 12.42
CA ASP A 101 -8.57 -4.29 13.24
C ASP A 101 -9.72 -3.73 12.40
N SER A 102 -9.40 -3.11 11.26
CA SER A 102 -10.42 -2.62 10.32
C SER A 102 -11.26 -3.77 9.75
N GLY A 103 -10.66 -4.95 9.54
CA GLY A 103 -11.36 -6.12 9.02
C GLY A 103 -11.83 -6.00 7.56
N VAL A 104 -11.43 -4.94 6.84
CA VAL A 104 -11.94 -4.63 5.49
C VAL A 104 -10.92 -4.87 4.39
N VAL A 105 -9.63 -4.84 4.72
CA VAL A 105 -8.53 -4.89 3.73
C VAL A 105 -8.19 -6.33 3.36
N PRO A 106 -8.26 -6.73 2.08
CA PRO A 106 -7.73 -8.00 1.60
C PRO A 106 -6.21 -8.10 1.83
N ARG A 107 -5.72 -9.27 2.24
CA ARG A 107 -4.29 -9.49 2.53
C ARG A 107 -3.38 -9.13 1.35
N LYS A 108 -3.77 -9.54 0.14
CA LYS A 108 -3.04 -9.20 -1.09
C LYS A 108 -2.98 -7.70 -1.33
N GLU A 109 -4.11 -7.01 -1.16
CA GLU A 109 -4.19 -5.56 -1.35
C GLU A 109 -3.32 -4.82 -0.32
N PHE A 110 -3.25 -5.30 0.92
CA PHE A 110 -2.34 -4.74 1.93
C PHE A 110 -0.88 -4.78 1.48
N LEU A 111 -0.39 -5.96 1.10
CA LEU A 111 1.03 -6.15 0.76
C LEU A 111 1.41 -5.42 -0.53
N GLU A 112 0.58 -5.50 -1.57
CA GLU A 112 0.80 -4.76 -2.83
C GLU A 112 0.79 -3.26 -2.63
N THR A 113 -0.13 -2.75 -1.79
CA THR A 113 -0.23 -1.31 -1.56
C THR A 113 0.93 -0.81 -0.70
N TYR A 114 1.41 -1.60 0.26
CA TYR A 114 2.58 -1.23 1.04
C TYR A 114 3.84 -1.14 0.16
N ALA A 115 4.08 -2.16 -0.67
CA ALA A 115 5.18 -2.14 -1.63
C ALA A 115 5.09 -0.93 -2.59
N ALA A 116 3.88 -0.61 -3.07
CA ALA A 116 3.65 0.57 -3.90
C ALA A 116 3.93 1.88 -3.15
N ALA A 117 3.47 2.01 -1.91
CA ALA A 117 3.67 3.19 -1.09
C ALA A 117 5.16 3.42 -0.79
N GLU A 118 5.90 2.36 -0.45
CA GLU A 118 7.32 2.42 -0.18
C GLU A 118 8.11 2.85 -1.42
N TYR A 119 7.79 2.27 -2.59
CA TYR A 119 8.38 2.69 -3.86
C TYR A 119 8.07 4.16 -4.18
N ILE A 120 6.81 4.59 -4.06
CA ILE A 120 6.41 5.99 -4.33
C ILE A 120 7.09 6.95 -3.36
N HIS A 121 7.18 6.62 -2.08
CA HIS A 121 7.85 7.48 -1.09
C HIS A 121 9.36 7.58 -1.37
N ALA A 122 10.00 6.48 -1.76
CA ALA A 122 11.43 6.46 -2.10
C ALA A 122 11.74 7.22 -3.41
N GLU A 123 10.90 7.07 -4.43
CA GLU A 123 11.09 7.69 -5.75
C GLU A 123 10.74 9.19 -5.73
N PHE A 124 9.76 9.58 -4.91
CA PHE A 124 9.25 10.96 -4.82
C PHE A 124 9.35 11.54 -3.39
N PRO A 125 10.58 11.67 -2.82
CA PRO A 125 10.77 12.05 -1.42
C PRO A 125 10.34 13.49 -1.10
N HIS A 126 10.29 14.37 -2.10
CA HIS A 126 9.90 15.78 -1.93
C HIS A 126 8.44 16.07 -2.33
N MET A 127 7.64 15.03 -2.61
CA MET A 127 6.24 15.22 -2.99
C MET A 127 5.37 15.39 -1.73
N GLU A 128 4.93 16.62 -1.49
CA GLU A 128 4.11 17.00 -0.34
C GLU A 128 2.61 16.79 -0.56
N ARG A 129 2.14 16.79 -1.81
CA ARG A 129 0.71 16.70 -2.14
C ARG A 129 0.45 15.55 -3.10
N VAL A 130 -0.41 14.63 -2.68
CA VAL A 130 -0.75 13.43 -3.45
C VAL A 130 -2.25 13.38 -3.75
N ALA A 131 -2.61 13.11 -5.00
CA ALA A 131 -3.97 12.77 -5.39
C ALA A 131 -4.05 11.28 -5.73
N ASP A 132 -4.84 10.54 -4.98
CA ASP A 132 -5.07 9.09 -5.15
C ASP A 132 -6.38 8.89 -5.93
N LEU A 133 -6.25 8.55 -7.21
CA LEU A 133 -7.36 8.40 -8.13
C LEU A 133 -7.86 6.95 -8.15
N ALA A 134 -9.18 6.78 -8.10
CA ALA A 134 -9.82 5.47 -7.88
C ALA A 134 -9.33 4.83 -6.57
N ALA A 135 -9.24 5.65 -5.52
CA ALA A 135 -8.65 5.33 -4.24
C ALA A 135 -9.32 4.13 -3.52
N GLY A 136 -10.56 3.78 -3.89
CA GLY A 136 -11.30 2.73 -3.20
C GLY A 136 -11.45 3.08 -1.72
N HIS A 137 -10.78 2.36 -0.82
CA HIS A 137 -10.80 2.68 0.62
C HIS A 137 -9.61 3.52 1.10
N GLY A 138 -8.87 4.16 0.18
CA GLY A 138 -7.81 5.12 0.47
C GLY A 138 -6.52 4.52 1.01
N LEU A 139 -6.29 3.21 0.80
CA LEU A 139 -5.17 2.50 1.44
C LEU A 139 -3.81 3.11 1.11
N LEU A 140 -3.58 3.44 -0.15
CA LEU A 140 -2.32 4.02 -0.63
C LEU A 140 -2.09 5.39 0.01
N SER A 141 -3.10 6.26 -0.03
CA SER A 141 -3.06 7.57 0.62
C SER A 141 -2.68 7.46 2.10
N TRP A 142 -3.36 6.60 2.85
CA TRP A 142 -3.08 6.40 4.28
C TRP A 142 -1.67 5.90 4.55
N PHE A 143 -1.12 5.02 3.69
CA PHE A 143 0.24 4.53 3.85
C PHE A 143 1.26 5.63 3.53
N LEU A 144 1.03 6.41 2.48
CA LEU A 144 1.91 7.52 2.11
C LEU A 144 1.94 8.60 3.19
N LEU A 145 0.80 8.90 3.83
CA LEU A 145 0.72 9.79 5.00
C LEU A 145 1.49 9.21 6.18
N ALA A 146 1.30 7.93 6.51
CA ALA A 146 1.97 7.31 7.64
C ALA A 146 3.51 7.21 7.46
N MET A 147 3.99 7.16 6.21
CA MET A 147 5.42 7.18 5.88
C MET A 147 6.05 8.57 6.03
N ASP A 148 5.29 9.65 5.83
CA ASP A 148 5.76 11.03 5.94
C ASP A 148 4.70 11.91 6.64
N PRO A 149 4.49 11.71 7.96
CA PRO A 149 3.35 12.27 8.69
C PRO A 149 3.37 13.79 8.82
N ASN A 150 4.51 14.45 8.59
CA ASN A 150 4.66 15.88 8.82
C ASN A 150 4.67 16.71 7.53
N ASN A 151 5.04 16.11 6.39
CA ASN A 151 5.28 16.86 5.16
C ASN A 151 4.33 16.45 4.03
N ARG A 152 3.52 15.42 4.20
CA ARG A 152 2.63 14.91 3.15
C ARG A 152 1.16 15.10 3.47
N THR A 153 0.42 15.48 2.44
CA THR A 153 -1.05 15.53 2.40
C THR A 153 -1.55 14.68 1.24
N ALA A 154 -2.70 14.04 1.40
CA ALA A 154 -3.27 13.16 0.40
C ALA A 154 -4.77 13.38 0.24
N VAL A 155 -5.25 13.40 -1.00
CA VAL A 155 -6.68 13.47 -1.34
C VAL A 155 -7.09 12.19 -2.04
N CYS A 156 -8.04 11.46 -1.45
CA CYS A 156 -8.65 10.28 -2.05
C CYS A 156 -9.81 10.69 -2.96
N VAL A 157 -9.72 10.35 -4.24
CA VAL A 157 -10.78 10.60 -5.22
C VAL A 157 -11.30 9.27 -5.75
N ASP A 158 -12.59 9.04 -5.59
CA ASP A 158 -13.29 7.91 -6.19
C ASP A 158 -14.67 8.35 -6.67
N ARG A 159 -15.16 7.76 -7.76
CA ARG A 159 -16.52 8.04 -8.26
C ARG A 159 -17.57 7.65 -7.22
N ARG A 160 -17.30 6.58 -6.46
CA ARG A 160 -18.16 6.17 -5.35
C ARG A 160 -17.30 5.59 -4.24
N MET A 161 -17.08 6.40 -3.21
CA MET A 161 -16.37 5.95 -2.02
C MET A 161 -17.12 4.80 -1.33
N PRO A 162 -16.50 3.63 -1.12
CA PRO A 162 -17.11 2.50 -0.44
C PRO A 162 -17.20 2.74 1.08
N GLN A 163 -18.16 2.14 1.76
CA GLN A 163 -18.29 2.23 3.23
C GLN A 163 -17.04 1.70 3.97
N SER A 164 -16.28 0.80 3.33
CA SER A 164 -15.00 0.34 3.87
C SER A 164 -13.95 1.45 3.98
N ALA A 165 -14.06 2.54 3.21
CA ALA A 165 -13.17 3.70 3.29
C ALA A 165 -13.28 4.38 4.66
N GLU A 166 -14.50 4.71 5.08
CA GLU A 166 -14.77 5.32 6.38
C GLU A 166 -14.29 4.42 7.53
N LYS A 167 -14.60 3.12 7.45
CA LYS A 167 -14.16 2.16 8.48
C LYS A 167 -12.64 2.06 8.58
N PHE A 168 -11.94 2.08 7.46
CA PHE A 168 -10.48 2.05 7.45
C PHE A 168 -9.90 3.37 7.99
N ALA A 169 -10.43 4.51 7.54
CA ALA A 169 -10.05 5.84 8.01
C ALA A 169 -10.19 5.98 9.53
N GLN A 170 -11.33 5.58 10.11
CA GLN A 170 -11.55 5.61 11.56
C GLN A 170 -10.52 4.75 12.31
N THR A 171 -10.17 3.59 11.75
CA THR A 171 -9.16 2.70 12.37
C THR A 171 -7.76 3.31 12.26
N MET A 172 -7.43 3.97 11.14
CA MET A 172 -6.19 4.73 10.96
C MET A 172 -6.10 5.88 11.97
N ILE A 173 -7.11 6.75 12.05
CA ILE A 173 -7.14 7.90 12.97
C ILE A 173 -7.03 7.43 14.43
N SER A 174 -7.69 6.31 14.79
CA SER A 174 -7.56 5.75 16.14
C SER A 174 -6.12 5.32 16.49
N GLN A 175 -5.28 4.98 15.51
CA GLN A 175 -3.91 4.52 15.71
C GLN A 175 -2.85 5.59 15.41
N PHE A 176 -3.17 6.52 14.51
CA PHE A 176 -2.34 7.63 14.09
C PHE A 176 -3.15 8.94 14.14
N PRO A 177 -3.48 9.46 15.34
CA PRO A 177 -4.40 10.60 15.47
C PRO A 177 -3.89 11.90 14.83
N HIS A 178 -2.58 12.03 14.64
CA HIS A 178 -1.95 13.20 14.05
C HIS A 178 -2.05 13.26 12.52
N LEU A 179 -2.64 12.26 11.87
CA LEU A 179 -2.80 12.19 10.41
C LEU A 179 -4.15 12.72 9.91
N GLU A 180 -5.05 13.15 10.81
CA GLU A 180 -6.32 13.80 10.45
C GLU A 180 -6.13 15.26 10.03
#